data_AF-A0A968ZBC9-F1
#
_entry.id   AF-A0A968ZBC9-F1
#
_cell.length_a   1.000
_cell.length_b   1.000
_cell.length_c   1.000
_cell.angle_alpha   90.00
_cell.angle_beta   90.00
_cell.angle_gamma   90.00
#
_symmetry.space_group_name_H-M   'P 1'
#
loop_
_entity.id
_entity.type
_entity.pdbx_description
1 polymer ?
#
loop_
_entity_poly.entity_id
_entity_poly.type
_entity_poly.pdbx_seq_one_letter_code
_entity_poly.pdbx_strand_id
1 'polypeptide(L)'
;AFQRDELPVPVELQIAAEIALSNRCATAIATLEQSAGDPQALLNCVSELGAIATEANRLRCQLQIPEARITLEQLILRQLWQLLHENDPSVLEGDIERLVKLIEVSKQLRVGLSLARVQELYYHCLYETIVPSCFLDERQATCPCRWTPSQLCPLLGLGQELEIDVSPWLK
;
A
#
# COMPACT_ATOMS: atom_id res chain seq x y z
N ALA A 1 -27.35 18.44 -8.98
CA ALA A 1 -28.13 19.32 -9.87
C ALA A 1 -27.36 19.55 -11.17
N PHE A 2 -26.21 20.24 -11.17
CA PHE A 2 -25.44 20.57 -12.39
C PHE A 2 -25.00 19.39 -13.28
N GLN A 3 -24.47 18.29 -12.71
CA GLN A 3 -24.04 17.12 -13.50
C GLN A 3 -25.17 16.37 -14.20
N ARG A 4 -26.43 16.61 -13.82
CA ARG A 4 -27.60 15.91 -14.37
C ARG A 4 -28.12 16.57 -15.65
N ASP A 5 -27.68 17.79 -15.92
CA ASP A 5 -28.16 18.64 -17.03
C ASP A 5 -27.07 18.91 -18.09
N GLU A 6 -25.96 18.17 -18.08
CA GLU A 6 -24.78 18.34 -18.98
C GLU A 6 -24.17 19.76 -18.98
N LEU A 7 -24.53 20.59 -18.00
CA LEU A 7 -24.00 21.94 -17.86
C LEU A 7 -22.57 21.88 -17.28
N PRO A 8 -21.64 22.71 -17.77
CA PRO A 8 -20.31 22.80 -17.19
C PRO A 8 -20.42 23.21 -15.72
N VAL A 9 -19.76 22.46 -14.84
CA VAL A 9 -19.71 22.79 -13.41
C VAL A 9 -19.02 24.16 -13.26
N PRO A 10 -19.61 25.12 -12.53
CA PRO A 10 -18.97 26.39 -12.23
C PRO A 10 -17.57 26.19 -11.64
N VAL A 11 -16.60 26.97 -12.12
CA VAL A 11 -15.19 26.86 -11.73
C VAL A 11 -15.04 27.04 -10.21
N GLU A 12 -15.84 27.93 -9.62
CA GLU A 12 -15.85 28.21 -8.19
C GLU A 12 -16.27 26.98 -7.36
N LEU A 13 -17.23 26.19 -7.86
CA LEU A 13 -17.66 24.96 -7.21
C LEU A 13 -16.61 23.85 -7.34
N GLN A 14 -15.88 23.81 -8.45
CA GLN A 14 -14.79 22.86 -8.65
C GLN A 14 -13.63 23.15 -7.69
N ILE A 15 -13.22 24.43 -7.56
CA ILE A 15 -12.17 24.84 -6.61
C ILE A 15 -12.60 24.56 -5.17
N ALA A 16 -13.85 24.83 -4.81
CA ALA A 16 -14.36 24.53 -3.47
C ALA A 16 -14.33 23.01 -3.17
N ALA A 17 -14.71 22.17 -4.14
CA ALA A 17 -14.61 20.72 -4.02
C ALA A 17 -13.16 20.25 -3.88
N GLU A 18 -12.23 20.81 -4.65
CA GLU A 18 -10.79 20.50 -4.57
C GLU A 18 -10.21 20.82 -3.19
N ILE A 19 -10.51 22.00 -2.65
CA ILE A 19 -10.06 22.41 -1.31
C ILE A 19 -10.66 21.51 -0.23
N ALA A 20 -11.97 21.25 -0.30
CA ALA A 20 -12.66 20.40 0.68
C ALA A 20 -12.12 18.96 0.68
N LEU A 21 -11.92 18.37 -0.51
CA LEU A 21 -11.36 17.02 -0.65
C LEU A 21 -9.89 16.96 -0.23
N SER A 22 -9.09 17.98 -0.56
CA SER A 22 -7.67 18.03 -0.15
C SER A 22 -7.55 18.10 1.37
N ASN A 23 -8.37 18.92 2.04
CA ASN A 23 -8.40 19.00 3.51
C ASN A 23 -8.86 17.70 4.18
N ARG A 24 -9.90 17.05 3.63
CA ARG A 24 -10.35 15.73 4.10
C ARG A 24 -9.25 14.68 3.95
N CYS A 25 -8.55 14.68 2.81
CA CYS A 25 -7.46 13.75 2.56
C CYS A 25 -6.28 13.99 3.50
N ALA A 26 -5.87 15.25 3.68
CA ALA A 26 -4.81 15.61 4.62
C ALA A 26 -5.13 15.16 6.06
N THR A 27 -6.36 15.35 6.50
CA THR A 27 -6.83 14.85 7.81
C THR A 27 -6.73 13.33 7.90
N ALA A 28 -7.22 12.62 6.88
CA ALA A 28 -7.18 11.15 6.85
C ALA A 28 -5.74 10.60 6.84
N ILE A 29 -4.81 11.26 6.15
CA ILE A 29 -3.39 10.89 6.14
C ILE A 29 -2.75 11.13 7.52
N ALA A 30 -3.05 12.26 8.16
CA ALA A 30 -2.56 12.54 9.51
C ALA A 30 -3.08 11.52 10.54
N THR A 31 -4.35 11.11 10.43
CA THR A 31 -4.91 10.03 11.27
C THR A 31 -4.26 8.68 10.98
N LEU A 32 -4.01 8.37 9.70
CA LEU A 32 -3.34 7.14 9.29
C LEU A 32 -1.92 7.03 9.88
N GLU A 33 -1.17 8.13 9.89
CA GLU A 33 0.17 8.19 10.50
C GLU A 33 0.14 7.87 12.01
N GLN A 34 -0.87 8.38 12.71
CA GLN A 34 -1.08 8.18 14.16
C GLN A 34 -1.63 6.79 14.50
N SER A 35 -2.27 6.11 13.55
CA SER A 35 -2.88 4.78 13.73
C SER A 35 -1.85 3.64 13.69
N ALA A 36 -0.56 3.96 13.87
CA ALA A 36 0.55 3.03 13.86
C ALA A 36 0.44 2.03 15.01
N GLY A 37 -0.19 0.88 14.77
CA GLY A 37 -0.35 -0.20 15.75
C GLY A 37 -1.77 -0.75 15.88
N ASP A 38 -2.78 -0.10 15.27
CA ASP A 38 -4.14 -0.64 15.19
C ASP A 38 -4.48 -1.00 13.72
N PRO A 39 -4.47 -2.30 13.37
CA PRO A 39 -4.81 -2.76 12.02
C PRO A 39 -6.20 -2.34 11.55
N GLN A 40 -7.17 -2.24 12.46
CA GLN A 40 -8.54 -1.86 12.11
C GLN A 40 -8.65 -0.36 11.84
N ALA A 41 -7.99 0.47 12.65
CA ALA A 41 -7.90 1.90 12.40
C ALA A 41 -7.19 2.19 11.06
N LEU A 42 -6.11 1.46 10.76
CA LEU A 42 -5.41 1.56 9.49
C LEU A 42 -6.34 1.21 8.31
N LEU A 43 -7.08 0.10 8.39
CA LEU A 43 -8.05 -0.30 7.36
C LEU A 43 -9.14 0.75 7.14
N ASN A 44 -9.68 1.32 8.22
CA ASN A 44 -10.70 2.36 8.15
C ASN A 44 -10.15 3.62 7.45
N CYS A 45 -8.94 4.05 7.80
CA CYS A 45 -8.27 5.18 7.17
C CYS A 45 -7.99 4.94 5.68
N VAL A 46 -7.49 3.76 5.32
CA VAL A 46 -7.26 3.39 3.90
C VAL A 46 -8.58 3.37 3.13
N SER A 47 -9.68 2.91 3.75
CA SER A 47 -11.01 2.95 3.13
C SER A 47 -11.51 4.38 2.89
N GLU A 48 -11.32 5.28 3.85
CA GLU A 48 -11.69 6.70 3.69
C GLU A 48 -10.85 7.36 2.59
N LEU A 49 -9.54 7.09 2.56
CA LEU A 49 -8.66 7.58 1.49
C LEU A 49 -9.09 7.07 0.11
N GLY A 50 -9.52 5.81 0.01
CA GLY A 50 -10.08 5.23 -1.22
C GLY A 50 -11.38 5.90 -1.65
N ALA A 51 -12.27 6.24 -0.70
CA ALA A 51 -13.49 6.99 -0.97
C ALA A 51 -13.19 8.41 -1.49
N ILE A 52 -12.23 9.10 -0.85
CA ILE A 52 -11.78 10.43 -1.27
C ILE A 52 -11.15 10.37 -2.66
N ALA A 53 -10.30 9.38 -2.94
CA ALA A 53 -9.68 9.19 -4.24
C ALA A 53 -10.74 8.95 -5.33
N THR A 54 -11.74 8.11 -5.05
CA THR A 54 -12.85 7.84 -5.96
C THR A 54 -13.66 9.11 -6.25
N GLU A 55 -13.97 9.88 -5.21
CA GLU A 55 -14.71 11.13 -5.33
C GLU A 55 -13.93 12.19 -6.13
N ALA A 56 -12.65 12.38 -5.81
CA ALA A 56 -11.77 13.31 -6.52
C ALA A 56 -11.63 12.94 -8.01
N ASN A 57 -11.44 11.66 -8.31
CA ASN A 57 -11.37 11.17 -9.69
C ASN A 57 -12.68 11.39 -10.46
N ARG A 58 -13.84 11.13 -9.82
CA ARG A 58 -15.16 11.37 -10.41
C ARG A 58 -15.41 12.85 -10.71
N LEU A 59 -14.96 13.74 -9.82
CA LEU A 59 -15.10 15.19 -9.96
C LEU A 59 -13.97 15.83 -10.78
N ARG A 60 -12.98 15.04 -11.23
CA ARG A 60 -11.77 15.51 -11.92
C ARG A 60 -11.02 16.58 -11.11
N CYS A 61 -11.05 16.45 -9.78
CA CYS A 61 -10.37 17.32 -8.84
C CYS A 61 -8.88 16.95 -8.75
N GLN A 62 -8.01 17.95 -8.72
CA GLN A 62 -6.60 17.76 -8.41
C GLN A 62 -6.38 17.98 -6.92
N LEU A 63 -6.05 16.91 -6.20
CA LEU A 63 -5.76 16.99 -4.77
C LEU A 63 -4.37 17.59 -4.55
N GLN A 64 -4.28 18.63 -3.73
CA GLN A 64 -3.01 19.25 -3.34
C GLN A 64 -2.68 18.85 -1.91
N ILE A 65 -1.84 17.82 -1.75
CA ILE A 65 -1.48 17.28 -0.44
C ILE A 65 0.04 17.05 -0.41
N PRO A 66 0.84 18.08 -0.08
CA PRO A 66 2.30 18.06 -0.21
C PRO A 66 2.97 16.91 0.55
N GLU A 67 2.47 16.59 1.74
CA GLU A 67 3.05 15.59 2.63
C GLU A 67 2.58 14.16 2.30
N ALA A 68 1.48 14.01 1.57
CA ALA A 68 0.83 12.71 1.34
C ALA A 68 1.79 11.68 0.77
N ARG A 69 2.58 12.08 -0.22
CA ARG A 69 3.53 11.19 -0.87
C ARG A 69 4.54 10.63 0.14
N ILE A 70 5.18 11.50 0.92
CA ILE A 70 6.24 11.09 1.85
C ILE A 70 5.65 10.19 2.94
N THR A 71 4.51 10.58 3.51
CA THR A 71 3.84 9.80 4.56
C THR A 71 3.43 8.41 4.06
N LEU A 72 2.84 8.32 2.86
CA LEU A 72 2.42 7.03 2.28
C LEU A 72 3.63 6.14 1.93
N GLU A 73 4.69 6.70 1.34
CA GLU A 73 5.93 5.94 1.04
C GLU A 73 6.55 5.36 2.32
N GLN A 74 6.65 6.17 3.38
CA GLN A 74 7.18 5.73 4.67
C GLN A 74 6.29 4.67 5.32
N LEU A 75 4.96 4.83 5.25
CA LEU A 75 4.02 3.88 5.82
C LEU A 75 4.09 2.53 5.11
N ILE A 76 4.07 2.52 3.77
CA ILE A 76 4.19 1.29 2.96
C ILE A 76 5.51 0.59 3.28
N LEU A 77 6.63 1.33 3.33
CA LEU A 77 7.93 0.78 3.67
C LEU A 77 7.95 0.15 5.06
N ARG A 78 7.39 0.84 6.07
CA ARG A 78 7.30 0.34 7.44
C ARG A 78 6.44 -0.92 7.51
N GLN A 79 5.27 -0.92 6.87
CA GLN A 79 4.36 -2.08 6.86
C GLN A 79 5.01 -3.29 6.19
N LEU A 80 5.71 -3.10 5.06
CA LEU A 80 6.45 -4.18 4.43
C LEU A 80 7.56 -4.72 5.35
N TRP A 81 8.32 -3.82 6.00
CA TRP A 81 9.39 -4.23 6.89
C TRP A 81 8.85 -5.07 8.07
N GLN A 82 7.74 -4.64 8.68
CA GLN A 82 7.06 -5.37 9.76
C GLN A 82 6.56 -6.75 9.28
N LEU A 83 5.92 -6.80 8.10
CA LEU A 83 5.44 -8.03 7.48
C LEU A 83 6.57 -9.05 7.29
N LEU A 84 7.74 -8.61 6.84
CA LEU A 84 8.88 -9.48 6.55
C LEU A 84 9.65 -9.90 7.82
N HIS A 85 9.73 -9.03 8.83
CA HIS A 85 10.65 -9.23 9.97
C HIS A 85 9.95 -9.42 11.33
N GLU A 86 8.84 -8.76 11.62
CA GLU A 86 8.25 -8.72 12.96
C GLU A 86 6.97 -9.56 13.09
N ASN A 87 6.09 -9.54 12.08
CA ASN A 87 4.73 -10.05 12.23
C ASN A 87 4.64 -11.57 12.35
N ASP A 88 3.69 -12.05 13.15
CA ASP A 88 3.37 -13.47 13.22
C ASP A 88 2.96 -13.97 11.83
N PRO A 89 3.60 -15.02 11.28
CA PRO A 89 3.19 -15.61 10.01
C PRO A 89 1.70 -15.97 9.96
N SER A 90 1.04 -16.22 11.10
CA SER A 90 -0.40 -16.53 11.19
C SER A 90 -1.31 -15.41 10.65
N VAL A 91 -0.87 -14.14 10.66
CA VAL A 91 -1.65 -12.99 10.17
C VAL A 91 -1.17 -12.45 8.82
N LEU A 92 -0.22 -13.14 8.19
CA LEU A 92 0.49 -12.71 6.98
C LEU A 92 -0.46 -12.30 5.84
N GLU A 93 -1.46 -13.12 5.51
CA GLU A 93 -2.37 -12.83 4.39
C GLU A 93 -3.13 -11.52 4.59
N GLY A 94 -3.59 -11.27 5.81
CA GLY A 94 -4.27 -10.01 6.14
C GLY A 94 -3.33 -8.80 6.10
N ASP A 95 -2.06 -8.97 6.48
CA ASP A 95 -1.05 -7.92 6.34
C ASP A 95 -0.74 -7.62 4.87
N ILE A 96 -0.63 -8.65 4.03
CA ILE A 96 -0.42 -8.50 2.58
C ILE A 96 -1.62 -7.77 1.97
N GLU A 97 -2.85 -8.18 2.28
CA GLU A 97 -4.06 -7.54 1.76
C GLU A 97 -4.11 -6.05 2.14
N ARG A 98 -3.80 -5.72 3.40
CA ARG A 98 -3.72 -4.33 3.89
C ARG A 98 -2.68 -3.52 3.12
N LEU A 99 -1.49 -4.08 2.92
CA LEU A 99 -0.39 -3.42 2.22
C LEU A 99 -0.73 -3.17 0.74
N VAL A 100 -1.29 -4.17 0.05
CA VAL A 100 -1.71 -4.06 -1.35
C VAL A 100 -2.79 -2.97 -1.49
N LYS A 101 -3.81 -2.98 -0.61
CA LYS A 101 -4.86 -1.96 -0.61
C LYS A 101 -4.31 -0.55 -0.38
N LEU A 102 -3.35 -0.39 0.53
CA LEU A 102 -2.68 0.89 0.78
C LEU A 102 -1.91 1.37 -0.47
N ILE A 103 -1.21 0.48 -1.16
CA ILE A 103 -0.50 0.80 -2.42
C ILE A 103 -1.51 1.22 -3.49
N GLU A 104 -2.62 0.49 -3.65
CA GLU A 104 -3.66 0.79 -4.63
C GLU A 104 -4.28 2.17 -4.40
N VAL A 105 -4.71 2.47 -3.17
CA VAL A 105 -5.30 3.76 -2.81
C VAL A 105 -4.29 4.90 -3.03
N SER A 106 -3.01 4.67 -2.71
CA SER A 106 -1.95 5.65 -2.96
C SER A 106 -1.76 5.95 -4.45
N LYS A 107 -1.86 4.93 -5.33
CA LYS A 107 -1.86 5.10 -6.78
C LYS A 107 -3.08 5.90 -7.25
N GLN A 108 -4.27 5.62 -6.70
CA GLN A 108 -5.51 6.32 -7.05
C GLN A 108 -5.52 7.80 -6.65
N LEU A 109 -4.80 8.17 -5.57
CA LEU A 109 -4.62 9.56 -5.14
C LEU A 109 -3.70 10.38 -6.05
N ARG A 110 -2.97 9.73 -6.98
CA ARG A 110 -2.08 10.38 -7.98
C ARG A 110 -1.01 11.30 -7.38
N VAL A 111 -0.54 10.98 -6.16
CA VAL A 111 0.47 11.79 -5.43
C VAL A 111 1.92 11.57 -5.91
N GLY A 112 2.12 10.80 -6.99
CA GLY A 112 3.45 10.52 -7.53
C GLY A 112 4.29 9.60 -6.64
N LEU A 113 3.67 8.52 -6.12
CA LEU A 113 4.29 7.52 -5.25
C LEU A 113 5.50 6.84 -5.92
N SER A 114 6.63 6.74 -5.20
CA SER A 114 7.77 5.89 -5.57
C SER A 114 7.80 4.63 -4.70
N LEU A 115 7.84 3.45 -5.32
CA LEU A 115 7.99 2.17 -4.63
C LEU A 115 9.42 1.65 -4.59
N ALA A 116 10.42 2.41 -5.08
CA ALA A 116 11.79 1.92 -5.24
C ALA A 116 12.41 1.33 -3.96
N ARG A 117 12.23 2.01 -2.81
CA ARG A 117 12.75 1.53 -1.51
C ARG A 117 12.00 0.29 -1.00
N VAL A 118 10.70 0.21 -1.29
CA VAL A 118 9.84 -0.93 -0.93
C VAL A 118 10.25 -2.14 -1.77
N GLN A 119 10.49 -1.92 -3.06
CA GLN A 119 10.99 -2.93 -3.99
C GLN A 119 12.36 -3.46 -3.58
N GLU A 120 13.30 -2.57 -3.27
CA GLU A 120 14.64 -2.93 -2.80
C GLU A 120 14.59 -3.75 -1.51
N LEU A 121 13.77 -3.34 -0.54
CA LEU A 121 13.59 -4.07 0.72
C LEU A 121 13.06 -5.49 0.48
N TYR A 122 12.01 -5.62 -0.35
CA TYR A 122 11.46 -6.93 -0.68
C TYR A 122 12.49 -7.80 -1.40
N TYR A 123 13.16 -7.24 -2.42
CA TYR A 123 14.17 -7.94 -3.20
C TYR A 123 15.30 -8.47 -2.32
N HIS A 124 15.82 -7.62 -1.42
CA HIS A 124 16.87 -8.01 -0.49
C HIS A 124 16.41 -9.15 0.42
N CYS A 125 15.21 -9.05 1.00
CA CYS A 125 14.65 -10.10 1.85
C CYS A 125 14.41 -11.41 1.07
N LEU A 126 13.96 -11.32 -0.18
CA LEU A 126 13.73 -12.47 -1.05
C LEU A 126 15.02 -13.27 -1.24
N TYR A 127 16.12 -12.62 -1.63
CA TYR A 127 17.35 -13.33 -1.99
C TYR A 127 18.26 -13.66 -0.80
N GLU A 128 18.26 -12.86 0.25
CA GLU A 128 19.12 -13.09 1.41
C GLU A 128 18.45 -13.98 2.47
N THR A 129 17.12 -13.98 2.55
CA THR A 129 16.39 -14.67 3.63
C THR A 129 15.45 -15.74 3.10
N ILE A 130 14.50 -15.38 2.23
CA ILE A 130 13.43 -16.31 1.81
C ILE A 130 14.00 -17.44 0.95
N VAL A 131 14.74 -17.12 -0.11
CA VAL A 131 15.31 -18.12 -1.03
C VAL A 131 16.23 -19.10 -0.30
N PRO A 132 17.24 -18.65 0.48
CA PRO A 132 18.15 -19.58 1.15
C PRO A 132 17.48 -20.45 2.21
N SER A 133 16.47 -19.92 2.92
CA SER A 133 15.84 -20.64 4.03
C SER A 133 14.70 -21.54 3.60
N CYS A 134 13.99 -21.19 2.52
CA CYS A 134 12.71 -21.83 2.15
C CYS A 134 12.77 -22.63 0.84
N PHE A 135 13.78 -22.40 -0.01
CA PHE A 135 13.88 -23.05 -1.33
C PHE A 135 15.17 -23.85 -1.55
N LEU A 136 16.23 -23.63 -0.74
CA LEU A 136 17.44 -24.45 -0.79
C LEU A 136 17.32 -25.69 0.12
N ASP A 137 18.01 -26.77 -0.25
CA ASP A 137 18.04 -28.02 0.52
C ASP A 137 18.48 -27.81 1.97
N GLU A 138 17.94 -28.62 2.90
CA GLU A 138 18.27 -28.58 4.35
C GLU A 138 19.77 -28.65 4.67
N ARG A 139 20.58 -29.18 3.75
CA ARG A 139 22.04 -29.27 3.89
C ARG A 139 22.76 -27.93 3.68
N GLN A 140 22.09 -26.96 3.06
CA GLN A 140 22.61 -25.61 2.77
C GLN A 140 21.83 -24.51 3.50
N ALA A 141 20.66 -24.84 4.07
CA ALA A 141 19.88 -23.90 4.86
C ALA A 141 20.64 -23.48 6.13
N THR A 142 20.91 -22.19 6.25
CA THR A 142 21.53 -21.59 7.44
C THR A 142 20.55 -21.48 8.61
N CYS A 143 19.24 -21.42 8.32
CA CYS A 143 18.14 -21.27 9.28
C CYS A 143 16.87 -22.00 8.78
N PRO A 144 15.97 -22.44 9.68
CA PRO A 144 14.66 -22.96 9.29
C PRO A 144 13.79 -21.87 8.65
N CYS A 145 13.09 -22.21 7.58
CA CYS A 145 12.13 -21.30 6.94
C CYS A 145 11.07 -20.82 7.95
N ARG A 146 10.89 -19.50 8.05
CA ARG A 146 9.86 -18.87 8.89
C ARG A 146 8.44 -19.15 8.39
N TRP A 147 8.27 -19.29 7.08
CA TRP A 147 6.97 -19.36 6.42
C TRP A 147 6.60 -20.79 6.08
N THR A 148 5.32 -21.12 6.17
CA THR A 148 4.80 -22.37 5.65
C THR A 148 4.69 -22.32 4.12
N PRO A 149 4.62 -23.48 3.43
CA PRO A 149 4.40 -23.50 1.99
C PRO A 149 3.15 -22.73 1.54
N SER A 150 2.08 -22.74 2.34
CA SER A 150 0.86 -21.98 2.04
C SER A 150 1.04 -20.47 2.16
N GLN A 151 1.95 -20.01 3.02
CA GLN A 151 2.27 -18.59 3.22
C GLN A 151 3.23 -18.02 2.19
N LEU A 152 4.06 -18.88 1.58
CA LEU A 152 5.00 -18.45 0.53
C LEU A 152 4.28 -17.96 -0.72
N CYS A 153 3.18 -18.59 -1.13
CA CYS A 153 2.46 -18.18 -2.33
C CYS A 153 1.93 -16.72 -2.24
N PRO A 154 1.19 -16.32 -1.18
CA PRO A 154 0.83 -14.92 -0.98
C PRO A 154 2.04 -13.98 -0.92
N LEU A 155 3.12 -14.39 -0.26
CA LEU A 155 4.32 -13.57 -0.12
C LEU A 155 5.02 -13.32 -1.46
N LEU A 156 5.08 -14.33 -2.32
CA LEU A 156 5.58 -14.20 -3.70
C LEU A 156 4.61 -13.38 -4.55
N GLY A 157 3.30 -13.55 -4.38
CA GLY A 157 2.28 -12.72 -5.03
C GLY A 157 2.46 -11.23 -4.73
N LEU A 158 2.82 -10.87 -3.49
CA LEU A 158 3.19 -9.49 -3.15
C LEU A 158 4.39 -8.99 -3.97
N GLY A 159 5.37 -9.85 -4.25
CA GLY A 159 6.49 -9.52 -5.14
C GLY A 159 6.03 -9.14 -6.54
N GLN A 160 5.03 -9.84 -7.10
CA GLN A 160 4.45 -9.48 -8.41
C GLN A 160 3.75 -8.12 -8.37
N GLU A 161 3.00 -7.82 -7.30
CA GLU A 161 2.36 -6.51 -7.09
C GLU A 161 3.38 -5.35 -6.95
N LEU A 162 4.58 -5.68 -6.45
CA LEU A 162 5.71 -4.76 -6.38
C LEU A 162 6.55 -4.72 -7.67
N GLU A 163 6.13 -5.40 -8.74
CA GLU A 163 6.86 -5.49 -10.02
C GLU A 163 8.25 -6.14 -9.90
N ILE A 164 8.40 -7.10 -8.98
CA ILE A 164 9.61 -7.90 -8.80
C ILE A 164 9.40 -9.28 -9.42
N ASP A 165 10.36 -9.73 -10.22
CA ASP A 165 10.29 -11.07 -10.81
C ASP A 165 10.49 -12.16 -9.77
N VAL A 166 9.39 -12.82 -9.42
CA VAL A 166 9.33 -13.98 -8.53
C VAL A 166 8.96 -15.27 -9.27
N SER A 167 8.80 -15.21 -10.60
CA SER A 167 8.40 -16.33 -11.45
C SER A 167 9.24 -17.61 -11.24
N PRO A 168 10.57 -17.55 -10.97
CA PRO A 168 11.36 -18.74 -10.69
C PRO A 168 10.88 -19.57 -9.49
N TRP A 169 10.11 -18.97 -8.58
CA TRP A 169 9.71 -19.54 -7.29
C TRP A 169 8.21 -19.90 -7.21
N LEU A 170 7.40 -19.48 -8.18
CA LEU A 170 5.94 -19.72 -8.25
C LEU A 170 5.57 -21.03 -8.98
N LYS A 171 6.16 -22.15 -8.58
CA LYS A 171 5.94 -23.46 -9.22
C LYS A 171 4.70 -24.19 -8.72
#